data_AF-A0A1G5C4P6-F1
#
_entry.id   AF-A0A1G5C4P6-F1
#
_cell.length_a   1.000
_cell.length_b   1.000
_cell.length_c   1.000
_cell.angle_alpha   90.00
_cell.angle_beta   90.00
_cell.angle_gamma   90.00
#
_symmetry.space_group_name_H-M   'P 1'
#
loop_
_entity.id
_entity.type
_entity.pdbx_description
1 polymer ?
#
loop_
_entity_poly.entity_id
_entity_poly.type
_entity_poly.pdbx_seq_one_letter_code
_entity_poly.pdbx_strand_id
1 'polypeptide(L)'
;MPKFSPEDLEIFAIPGFEERMGAIREHIHPRLQELGEELAEPLAAHTGEPMFPHVAKHARRSVNPPEDTWVAFGPEKRGYKKYPYVGVAISRFGVHPQVVCKQESWENRPTMADRLDARRPALRLGNFQDWKFADAPEEQVADDAFWDARLHKMRLKTGGLDLGRTIHPERSSPDALLGELADFTHLYRVLRGME
;
A
#
# COMPACT_ATOMS: atom_id res chain seq x y z
N MET A 1 17.28 12.23 -0.68
CA MET A 1 16.89 12.47 -2.09
C MET A 1 15.61 11.71 -2.39
N PRO A 2 14.82 12.12 -3.39
CA PRO A 2 13.65 11.35 -3.83
C PRO A 2 14.05 9.96 -4.33
N LYS A 3 13.22 8.94 -4.08
CA LYS A 3 13.47 7.59 -4.59
C LYS A 3 12.98 7.38 -6.02
N PHE A 4 11.95 8.11 -6.41
CA PHE A 4 11.35 8.06 -7.74
C PHE A 4 11.34 9.45 -8.38
N SER A 5 11.28 9.47 -9.71
CA SER A 5 11.14 10.68 -10.51
C SER A 5 9.89 10.61 -11.41
N PRO A 6 9.49 11.72 -12.06
CA PRO A 6 8.41 11.71 -13.04
C PRO A 6 8.62 10.69 -14.17
N GLU A 7 9.84 10.50 -14.63
CA GLU A 7 10.21 9.53 -15.68
C GLU A 7 9.89 8.08 -15.27
N ASP A 8 9.98 7.76 -13.98
CA ASP A 8 9.61 6.43 -13.47
C ASP A 8 8.11 6.16 -13.61
N LEU A 9 7.27 7.21 -13.63
CA LEU A 9 5.83 7.06 -13.83
C LEU A 9 5.50 6.71 -15.30
N GLU A 10 6.33 7.16 -16.24
CA GLU A 10 6.15 6.90 -17.68
C GLU A 10 6.30 5.41 -18.03
N ILE A 11 7.02 4.63 -17.20
CA ILE A 11 7.13 3.18 -17.34
C ILE A 11 5.74 2.52 -17.38
N PHE A 12 4.77 3.05 -16.63
CA PHE A 12 3.40 2.51 -16.60
C PHE A 12 2.59 2.80 -17.87
N ALA A 13 3.09 3.64 -18.78
CA ALA A 13 2.50 3.87 -20.10
C ALA A 13 2.92 2.82 -21.14
N ILE A 14 3.97 2.02 -20.87
CA ILE A 14 4.44 0.96 -21.78
C ILE A 14 3.32 -0.07 -21.95
N PRO A 15 2.79 -0.31 -23.16
CA PRO A 15 1.61 -1.16 -23.34
C PRO A 15 1.92 -2.66 -23.23
N GLY A 16 3.12 -3.09 -23.64
CA GLY A 16 3.51 -4.49 -23.67
C GLY A 16 3.80 -5.07 -22.28
N PHE A 17 3.31 -6.30 -22.01
CA PHE A 17 3.55 -6.99 -20.74
C PHE A 17 5.04 -7.19 -20.44
N GLU A 18 5.77 -7.82 -21.36
CA GLU A 18 7.18 -8.14 -21.19
C GLU A 18 8.04 -6.88 -21.12
N GLU A 19 7.76 -5.90 -21.98
CA GLU A 19 8.46 -4.61 -22.01
C GLU A 19 8.27 -3.83 -20.70
N ARG A 20 7.02 -3.69 -20.24
CA ARG A 20 6.73 -2.99 -18.98
C ARG A 20 7.36 -3.73 -17.80
N MET A 21 7.25 -5.05 -17.74
CA MET A 21 7.84 -5.85 -16.67
C MET A 21 9.38 -5.80 -16.69
N GLY A 22 10.00 -5.70 -17.86
CA GLY A 22 11.44 -5.45 -18.02
C GLY A 22 11.84 -4.13 -17.37
N ALA A 23 11.20 -3.03 -17.78
CA ALA A 23 11.46 -1.70 -17.24
C ALA A 23 11.17 -1.60 -15.72
N ILE A 24 10.09 -2.23 -15.23
CA ILE A 24 9.78 -2.30 -13.79
C ILE A 24 10.90 -3.00 -13.02
N ARG A 25 11.43 -4.12 -13.54
CA ARG A 25 12.49 -4.89 -12.87
C ARG A 25 13.83 -4.16 -12.91
N GLU A 26 14.12 -3.46 -14.00
CA GLU A 26 15.38 -2.75 -14.20
C GLU A 26 15.43 -1.44 -13.41
N HIS A 27 14.34 -0.66 -13.41
CA HIS A 27 14.34 0.70 -12.88
C HIS A 27 13.59 0.84 -11.55
N ILE A 28 12.46 0.16 -11.35
CA ILE A 28 11.60 0.40 -10.19
C ILE A 28 11.92 -0.55 -9.02
N HIS A 29 12.11 -1.84 -9.29
CA HIS A 29 12.35 -2.84 -8.25
C HIS A 29 13.60 -2.56 -7.39
N PRO A 30 14.76 -2.15 -7.93
CA PRO A 30 15.93 -1.84 -7.11
C PRO A 30 15.65 -0.71 -6.11
N ARG A 31 14.97 0.35 -6.55
CA ARG A 31 14.58 1.47 -5.67
C ARG A 31 13.58 1.06 -4.60
N LEU A 32 12.65 0.15 -4.92
CA LEU A 32 11.74 -0.43 -3.93
C LEU A 32 12.46 -1.34 -2.93
N GLN A 33 13.52 -2.03 -3.34
CA GLN A 33 14.36 -2.83 -2.44
C GLN A 33 15.12 -1.93 -1.46
N GLU A 34 15.80 -0.91 -1.97
CA GLU A 34 16.49 0.10 -1.14
C GLU A 34 15.53 0.77 -0.15
N LEU A 35 14.38 1.24 -0.63
CA LEU A 35 13.35 1.82 0.23
C LEU A 35 12.87 0.82 1.29
N GLY A 36 12.78 -0.46 0.93
CA GLY A 36 12.47 -1.55 1.84
C GLY A 36 13.49 -1.70 2.96
N GLU A 37 14.78 -1.62 2.64
CA GLU A 37 15.87 -1.71 3.60
C GLU A 37 15.89 -0.48 4.54
N GLU A 38 15.70 0.71 3.98
CA GLU A 38 15.75 1.98 4.73
C GLU A 38 14.55 2.18 5.66
N LEU A 39 13.35 1.76 5.26
CA LEU A 39 12.14 1.99 6.05
C LEU A 39 11.79 0.86 7.03
N ALA A 40 12.38 -0.34 6.91
CA ALA A 40 12.01 -1.49 7.73
C ALA A 40 12.18 -1.23 9.24
N GLU A 41 13.34 -0.73 9.66
CA GLU A 41 13.61 -0.44 11.08
C GLU A 41 12.77 0.73 11.61
N PRO A 42 12.70 1.90 10.94
CA PRO A 42 11.81 2.98 11.37
C PRO A 42 10.35 2.54 11.48
N LEU A 43 9.83 1.81 10.49
CA LEU A 43 8.45 1.33 10.54
C LEU A 43 8.22 0.35 11.69
N ALA A 44 9.18 -0.54 11.97
CA ALA A 44 9.09 -1.44 13.12
C ALA A 44 9.02 -0.68 14.46
N ALA A 45 9.78 0.42 14.59
CA ALA A 45 9.70 1.28 15.76
C ALA A 45 8.32 1.96 15.89
N HIS A 46 7.72 2.41 14.78
CA HIS A 46 6.40 3.07 14.79
C HIS A 46 5.25 2.08 15.02
N THR A 47 5.31 0.88 14.44
CA THR A 47 4.25 -0.13 14.60
C THR A 47 4.37 -0.88 15.92
N GLY A 48 5.58 -1.03 16.46
CA GLY A 48 5.84 -1.80 17.69
C GLY A 48 6.01 -3.30 17.45
N GLU A 49 6.15 -3.74 16.20
CA GLU A 49 6.49 -5.13 15.84
C GLU A 49 7.45 -5.16 14.64
N PRO A 50 8.19 -6.26 14.41
CA PRO A 50 9.07 -6.37 13.25
C PRO A 50 8.35 -6.13 11.92
N MET A 51 8.94 -5.33 11.04
CA MET A 51 8.38 -5.01 9.72
C MET A 51 9.34 -5.49 8.62
N PHE A 52 9.00 -6.60 7.97
CA PHE A 52 9.82 -7.19 6.92
C PHE A 52 9.39 -6.66 5.54
N PRO A 53 10.32 -6.14 4.72
CA PRO A 53 10.01 -5.63 3.39
C PRO A 53 9.84 -6.76 2.36
N HIS A 54 8.87 -6.60 1.47
CA HIS A 54 8.56 -7.53 0.38
C HIS A 54 8.22 -6.76 -0.89
N VAL A 55 9.12 -6.78 -1.88
CA VAL A 55 8.84 -6.21 -3.21
C VAL A 55 7.88 -7.11 -3.99
N ALA A 56 6.87 -6.50 -4.60
CA ALA A 56 5.88 -7.19 -5.42
C ALA A 56 6.54 -7.92 -6.60
N LYS A 57 6.26 -9.21 -6.75
CA LYS A 57 6.85 -10.04 -7.82
C LYS A 57 5.97 -10.16 -9.07
N HIS A 58 4.70 -9.75 -8.99
CA HIS A 58 3.70 -9.92 -10.06
C HIS A 58 3.58 -11.33 -10.66
N ALA A 59 3.97 -12.38 -9.91
CA ALA A 59 4.10 -13.75 -10.40
C ALA A 59 2.80 -14.43 -10.88
N ARG A 60 1.64 -13.81 -10.67
CA ARG A 60 0.33 -14.29 -11.15
C ARG A 60 -0.14 -13.58 -12.42
N ARG A 61 0.62 -12.61 -12.95
CA ARG A 61 0.30 -11.86 -14.17
C ARG A 61 1.10 -12.44 -15.34
N SER A 62 0.46 -12.56 -16.50
CA SER A 62 1.07 -13.11 -17.72
C SER A 62 0.64 -12.41 -19.01
N VAL A 63 -0.54 -11.78 -19.03
CA VAL A 63 -1.11 -11.13 -20.22
C VAL A 63 -1.19 -9.61 -20.04
N ASN A 64 -1.80 -9.16 -18.93
CA ASN A 64 -1.98 -7.73 -18.67
C ASN A 64 -0.86 -7.22 -17.76
N PRO A 65 -0.08 -6.20 -18.17
CA PRO A 65 0.94 -5.62 -17.31
C PRO A 65 0.33 -5.04 -16.05
N PRO A 66 1.08 -4.99 -14.94
CA PRO A 66 0.59 -4.34 -13.74
C PRO A 66 0.52 -2.82 -13.94
N GLU A 67 -0.52 -2.19 -13.39
CA GLU A 67 -0.70 -0.73 -13.40
C GLU A 67 0.05 -0.04 -12.24
N ASP A 68 0.47 -0.84 -11.26
CA ASP A 68 1.27 -0.42 -10.11
C ASP A 68 2.26 -1.51 -9.69
N THR A 69 3.31 -1.11 -8.97
CA THR A 69 4.16 -2.04 -8.23
C THR A 69 4.50 -1.45 -6.86
N TRP A 70 4.96 -2.26 -5.92
CA TRP A 70 5.09 -1.80 -4.53
C TRP A 70 6.10 -2.60 -3.72
N VAL A 71 6.49 -2.00 -2.59
CA VAL A 71 7.10 -2.68 -1.45
C VAL A 71 6.09 -2.74 -0.31
N ALA A 72 5.90 -3.92 0.26
CA ALA A 72 5.02 -4.18 1.39
C ALA A 72 5.84 -4.47 2.65
N PHE A 73 5.44 -3.90 3.78
CA PHE A 73 6.05 -4.11 5.09
C PHE A 73 5.04 -4.84 5.97
N GLY A 74 5.32 -6.12 6.26
CA GLY A 74 4.44 -6.98 7.05
C GLY A 74 5.18 -7.69 8.18
N PRO A 75 4.44 -8.34 9.10
CA PRO A 75 5.02 -8.90 10.32
C PRO A 75 5.79 -10.21 10.11
N GLU A 76 5.75 -10.77 8.89
CA GLU A 76 6.34 -12.08 8.58
C GLU A 76 7.46 -12.01 7.56
N LYS A 77 8.51 -12.80 7.78
CA LYS A 77 9.67 -12.92 6.87
C LYS A 77 9.32 -13.57 5.53
N ARG A 78 8.24 -14.36 5.48
CA ARG A 78 7.86 -15.14 4.30
C ARG A 78 6.42 -14.83 3.89
N GLY A 79 6.29 -13.73 3.16
CA GLY A 79 5.03 -13.27 2.60
C GLY A 79 4.27 -12.33 3.53
N TYR A 80 3.52 -11.43 2.92
CA TYR A 80 2.81 -10.33 3.61
C TYR A 80 1.29 -10.41 3.43
N LYS A 81 0.79 -11.05 2.37
CA LYS A 81 -0.64 -10.97 1.96
C LYS A 81 -1.65 -11.53 2.96
N LYS A 82 -1.23 -12.41 3.88
CA LYS A 82 -2.10 -12.97 4.92
C LYS A 82 -2.32 -12.02 6.11
N TYR A 83 -1.60 -10.91 6.14
CA TYR A 83 -1.58 -9.95 7.23
C TYR A 83 -1.99 -8.57 6.71
N PRO A 84 -2.45 -7.65 7.59
CA PRO A 84 -2.42 -6.25 7.24
C PRO A 84 -0.96 -5.87 7.00
N TYR A 85 -0.71 -4.92 6.12
CA TYR A 85 0.62 -4.41 5.87
C TYR A 85 0.56 -2.92 5.54
N VAL A 86 1.66 -2.24 5.85
CA VAL A 86 1.92 -0.88 5.37
C VAL A 86 2.75 -1.01 4.09
N GLY A 87 2.60 -0.11 3.13
CA GLY A 87 3.35 -0.20 1.88
C GLY A 87 3.56 1.13 1.20
N VAL A 88 4.46 1.11 0.22
CA VAL A 88 4.65 2.20 -0.74
C VAL A 88 4.50 1.60 -2.13
N ALA A 89 3.44 2.01 -2.82
CA ALA A 89 3.22 1.68 -4.23
C ALA A 89 3.61 2.85 -5.13
N ILE A 90 3.80 2.56 -6.41
CA ILE A 90 4.03 3.53 -7.47
C ILE A 90 3.22 3.11 -8.70
N SER A 91 2.60 4.09 -9.35
CA SER A 91 1.80 3.93 -10.57
C SER A 91 2.01 5.14 -11.49
N ARG A 92 1.33 5.18 -12.64
CA ARG A 92 1.33 6.37 -13.52
C ARG A 92 0.86 7.68 -12.86
N PHE A 93 0.18 7.60 -11.72
CA PHE A 93 -0.38 8.75 -11.03
C PHE A 93 0.51 9.33 -9.93
N GLY A 94 1.55 8.59 -9.52
CA GLY A 94 2.47 9.03 -8.47
C GLY A 94 2.89 7.89 -7.54
N VAL A 95 3.26 8.27 -6.32
CA VAL A 95 3.69 7.37 -5.26
C VAL A 95 2.60 7.31 -4.19
N HIS A 96 2.36 6.11 -3.67
CA HIS A 96 1.19 5.80 -2.85
C HIS A 96 1.61 5.16 -1.52
N PRO A 97 1.83 5.94 -0.46
CA PRO A 97 1.86 5.42 0.90
C PRO A 97 0.47 4.86 1.25
N GLN A 98 0.43 3.64 1.79
CA GLN A 98 -0.83 2.90 1.95
C GLN A 98 -0.82 1.92 3.12
N VAL A 99 -2.01 1.57 3.61
CA VAL A 99 -2.28 0.42 4.48
C VAL A 99 -3.28 -0.52 3.81
N VAL A 100 -3.00 -1.83 3.88
CA VAL A 100 -3.68 -2.80 3.03
C VAL A 100 -4.00 -4.09 3.79
N CYS A 101 -5.21 -4.61 3.58
CA CYS A 101 -5.65 -5.96 3.96
C CYS A 101 -6.15 -6.68 2.70
N LYS A 102 -5.39 -7.64 2.18
CA LYS A 102 -5.79 -8.39 0.97
C LYS A 102 -6.82 -9.48 1.31
N GLN A 103 -7.46 -10.04 0.28
CA GLN A 103 -8.40 -11.15 0.43
C GLN A 103 -7.79 -12.34 1.19
N GLU A 104 -6.48 -12.58 1.02
CA GLU A 104 -5.74 -13.65 1.68
C GLU A 104 -5.68 -13.52 3.22
N SER A 105 -6.03 -12.36 3.79
CA SER A 105 -6.12 -12.15 5.24
C SER A 105 -7.52 -12.46 5.82
N TRP A 106 -8.40 -13.12 5.05
CA TRP A 106 -9.82 -13.35 5.38
C TRP A 106 -10.06 -13.84 6.81
N GLU A 107 -9.27 -14.78 7.32
CA GLU A 107 -9.48 -15.37 8.65
C GLU A 107 -9.52 -14.33 9.78
N ASN A 108 -8.78 -13.23 9.64
CA ASN A 108 -8.70 -12.18 10.65
C ASN A 108 -9.36 -10.85 10.22
N ARG A 109 -9.75 -10.73 8.94
CA ARG A 109 -10.21 -9.46 8.36
C ARG A 109 -11.56 -8.95 8.93
N PRO A 110 -12.55 -9.80 9.25
CA PRO A 110 -13.73 -9.35 9.99
C PRO A 110 -13.39 -8.73 11.35
N THR A 111 -12.53 -9.37 12.15
CA THR A 111 -12.08 -8.83 13.44
C THR A 111 -11.31 -7.51 13.28
N MET A 112 -10.49 -7.40 12.24
CA MET A 112 -9.82 -6.14 11.88
C MET A 112 -10.83 -5.02 11.57
N ALA A 113 -11.92 -5.36 10.86
CA ALA A 113 -12.99 -4.41 10.56
C ALA A 113 -13.64 -3.91 11.86
N ASP A 114 -13.97 -4.81 12.79
CA ASP A 114 -14.59 -4.43 14.07
C ASP A 114 -13.69 -3.48 14.89
N ARG A 115 -12.37 -3.70 14.86
CA ARG A 115 -11.40 -2.80 15.52
C ARG A 115 -11.38 -1.40 14.90
N LEU A 116 -11.41 -1.31 13.57
CA LEU A 116 -11.49 -0.02 12.88
C LEU A 116 -12.85 0.66 13.12
N ASP A 117 -13.94 -0.10 13.14
CA ASP A 117 -15.31 0.38 13.39
C ASP A 117 -15.43 1.04 14.77
N ALA A 118 -14.74 0.50 15.77
CA ALA A 118 -14.71 1.08 17.12
C ALA A 118 -13.91 2.40 17.22
N ARG A 119 -13.09 2.74 16.22
CA ARG A 119 -12.19 3.91 16.25
C ARG A 119 -12.56 4.99 15.25
N ARG A 120 -12.93 4.62 14.02
CA ARG A 120 -13.33 5.51 12.90
C ARG A 120 -12.53 6.83 12.84
N PRO A 121 -11.20 6.77 12.68
CA PRO A 121 -10.38 7.97 12.77
C PRO A 121 -10.69 8.93 11.61
N ALA A 122 -10.80 10.23 11.92
CA ALA A 122 -11.10 11.28 10.96
C ALA A 122 -9.84 11.69 10.17
N LEU A 123 -9.37 10.81 9.29
CA LEU A 123 -8.20 11.01 8.44
C LEU A 123 -8.61 11.39 7.01
N ARG A 124 -7.77 12.16 6.30
CA ARG A 124 -7.92 12.34 4.85
C ARG A 124 -7.28 11.17 4.11
N LEU A 125 -8.10 10.37 3.42
CA LEU A 125 -7.73 9.08 2.84
C LEU A 125 -8.35 8.89 1.45
N GLY A 126 -7.59 8.30 0.54
CA GLY A 126 -8.07 7.76 -0.73
C GLY A 126 -8.38 6.27 -0.62
N ASN A 127 -9.30 5.78 -1.45
CA ASN A 127 -9.65 4.36 -1.53
C ASN A 127 -9.04 3.71 -2.79
N PHE A 128 -8.07 2.84 -2.56
CA PHE A 128 -7.35 2.10 -3.59
C PHE A 128 -7.97 0.71 -3.82
N GLN A 129 -8.89 0.27 -2.95
CA GLN A 129 -9.57 -1.00 -3.10
C GLN A 129 -10.43 -0.98 -4.36
N ASP A 130 -10.24 -1.99 -5.22
CA ASP A 130 -10.90 -2.13 -6.54
C ASP A 130 -10.57 -0.99 -7.53
N TRP A 131 -9.47 -0.26 -7.32
CA TRP A 131 -9.05 0.86 -8.17
C TRP A 131 -8.91 0.45 -9.65
N LYS A 132 -9.50 1.26 -10.53
CA LYS A 132 -9.54 1.03 -11.98
C LYS A 132 -8.44 1.74 -12.75
N PHE A 133 -7.60 2.51 -12.06
CA PHE A 133 -6.52 3.28 -12.67
C PHE A 133 -6.98 4.25 -13.75
N ALA A 134 -8.26 4.68 -13.74
CA ALA A 134 -8.76 5.71 -14.65
C ALA A 134 -8.19 7.08 -14.26
N ASP A 135 -8.26 7.41 -12.97
CA ASP A 135 -7.72 8.61 -12.33
C ASP A 135 -7.08 8.23 -10.98
N ALA A 136 -6.29 9.13 -10.39
CA ALA A 136 -5.81 8.97 -9.02
C ALA A 136 -7.01 8.86 -8.04
N PRO A 137 -6.98 7.99 -7.02
CA PRO A 137 -8.08 7.88 -6.08
C PRO A 137 -8.33 9.21 -5.37
N GLU A 138 -9.58 9.64 -5.36
CA GLU A 138 -9.98 10.86 -4.65
C GLU A 138 -9.77 10.69 -3.15
N GLU A 139 -9.11 11.67 -2.54
CA GLU A 139 -8.91 11.74 -1.10
C GLU A 139 -10.02 12.56 -0.44
N GLN A 140 -10.68 11.97 0.56
CA GLN A 140 -11.74 12.62 1.33
C GLN A 140 -11.50 12.43 2.82
N VAL A 141 -12.15 13.24 3.65
CA VAL A 141 -12.19 12.97 5.10
C VAL A 141 -12.99 11.68 5.31
N ALA A 142 -12.42 10.77 6.10
CA ALA A 142 -13.01 9.48 6.41
C ALA A 142 -14.13 9.63 7.47
N ASP A 143 -15.31 10.03 7.00
CA ASP A 143 -16.55 10.09 7.76
C ASP A 143 -17.20 8.70 7.93
N ASP A 144 -18.38 8.66 8.56
CA ASP A 144 -19.09 7.41 8.80
C ASP A 144 -19.45 6.67 7.51
N ALA A 145 -19.90 7.38 6.48
CA ALA A 145 -20.23 6.78 5.19
C ALA A 145 -18.97 6.20 4.51
N PHE A 146 -17.83 6.89 4.65
CA PHE A 146 -16.55 6.36 4.18
C PHE A 146 -16.24 5.02 4.85
N TRP A 147 -16.30 4.97 6.18
CA TRP A 147 -15.98 3.77 6.95
C TRP A 147 -16.97 2.64 6.68
N ASP A 148 -18.28 2.90 6.69
CA ASP A 148 -19.32 1.88 6.48
C ASP A 148 -19.09 1.09 5.18
N ALA A 149 -18.77 1.78 4.08
CA ALA A 149 -18.51 1.15 2.79
C ALA A 149 -17.28 0.22 2.82
N ARG A 150 -16.19 0.64 3.47
CA ARG A 150 -14.93 -0.14 3.51
C ARG A 150 -15.01 -1.27 4.52
N LEU A 151 -15.62 -1.03 5.67
CA LEU A 151 -15.84 -2.05 6.69
C LEU A 151 -16.80 -3.15 6.19
N HIS A 152 -17.82 -2.79 5.40
CA HIS A 152 -18.64 -3.78 4.72
C HIS A 152 -17.79 -4.67 3.79
N LYS A 153 -16.94 -4.09 2.94
CA LYS A 153 -16.04 -4.84 2.05
C LYS A 153 -15.06 -5.73 2.83
N MET A 154 -14.53 -5.26 3.95
CA MET A 154 -13.67 -6.06 4.82
C MET A 154 -14.38 -7.30 5.39
N ARG A 155 -15.71 -7.30 5.49
CA ARG A 155 -16.51 -8.46 5.96
C ARG A 155 -16.94 -9.40 4.83
N LEU A 156 -16.55 -9.16 3.58
CA LEU A 156 -16.77 -10.07 2.45
C LEU A 156 -15.54 -10.96 2.19
N LYS A 157 -15.75 -12.24 1.88
CA LYS A 157 -14.66 -13.21 1.57
C LYS A 157 -13.72 -12.75 0.47
N THR A 158 -14.27 -12.15 -0.59
CA THR A 158 -13.54 -11.62 -1.75
C THR A 158 -13.14 -10.16 -1.61
N GLY A 159 -13.48 -9.53 -0.49
CA GLY A 159 -13.16 -8.12 -0.24
C GLY A 159 -11.75 -7.89 0.29
N GLY A 160 -11.52 -6.69 0.78
CA GLY A 160 -10.24 -6.22 1.27
C GLY A 160 -10.35 -4.81 1.84
N LEU A 161 -9.20 -4.25 2.18
CA LEU A 161 -9.02 -2.85 2.48
C LEU A 161 -7.75 -2.39 1.75
N ASP A 162 -7.80 -1.24 1.11
CA ASP A 162 -6.62 -0.63 0.51
C ASP A 162 -6.85 0.89 0.56
N LEU A 163 -6.17 1.53 1.51
CA LEU A 163 -6.32 2.95 1.83
C LEU A 163 -4.96 3.62 1.70
N GLY A 164 -4.92 4.78 1.07
CA GLY A 164 -3.65 5.45 0.78
C GLY A 164 -3.80 6.93 0.48
N ARG A 165 -2.71 7.52 0.00
CA ARG A 165 -2.64 8.86 -0.58
C ARG A 165 -1.95 8.80 -1.93
N THR A 166 -2.05 9.88 -2.72
CA THR A 166 -1.23 10.05 -3.91
C THR A 166 -0.32 11.25 -3.74
N ILE A 167 1.00 11.02 -3.73
CA ILE A 167 2.00 12.08 -3.64
C ILE A 167 2.83 12.15 -4.93
N HIS A 168 3.34 13.35 -5.22
CA HIS A 168 4.27 13.57 -6.32
C HIS A 168 5.55 12.74 -6.12
N PRO A 169 6.13 12.13 -7.18
CA PRO A 169 7.33 11.29 -7.06
C PRO A 169 8.52 12.01 -6.43
N GLU A 170 8.67 13.32 -6.63
CA GLU A 170 9.75 14.09 -5.99
C GLU A 170 9.63 14.18 -4.46
N ARG A 171 8.46 13.87 -3.88
CA ARG A 171 8.25 13.78 -2.43
C ARG A 171 8.53 12.37 -1.88
N SER A 172 9.14 11.49 -2.67
CA SER A 172 9.39 10.08 -2.31
C SER A 172 10.73 9.84 -1.58
N SER A 173 11.32 10.86 -0.95
CA SER A 173 12.47 10.60 -0.07
C SER A 173 12.04 9.74 1.13
N PRO A 174 12.91 8.87 1.68
CA PRO A 174 12.59 8.02 2.83
C PRO A 174 11.94 8.77 4.00
N ASP A 175 12.51 9.89 4.42
CA ASP A 175 11.97 10.69 5.55
C ASP A 175 10.57 11.25 5.25
N ALA A 176 10.36 11.76 4.04
CA ALA A 176 9.05 12.27 3.63
C ALA A 176 8.02 11.14 3.57
N LEU A 177 8.39 9.97 3.03
CA LEU A 177 7.52 8.79 3.01
C LEU A 177 7.22 8.28 4.42
N LEU A 178 8.19 8.28 5.33
CA LEU A 178 7.97 7.91 6.72
C LEU A 178 6.94 8.84 7.38
N GLY A 179 7.02 10.15 7.12
CA GLY A 179 6.01 11.12 7.57
C GLY A 179 4.62 10.85 7.00
N GLU A 180 4.51 10.58 5.70
CA GLU A 180 3.24 10.21 5.06
C GLU A 180 2.69 8.87 5.58
N LEU A 181 3.57 7.95 6.01
CA LEU A 181 3.24 6.65 6.56
C LEU A 181 2.77 6.67 8.01
N ALA A 182 2.93 7.78 8.74
CA ALA A 182 2.58 7.87 10.16
C ALA A 182 1.13 7.45 10.44
N ASP A 183 0.16 8.03 9.72
CA ASP A 183 -1.25 7.67 9.86
C ASP A 183 -1.52 6.19 9.52
N PHE A 184 -0.83 5.67 8.50
CA PHE A 184 -0.98 4.29 8.06
C PHE A 184 -0.38 3.29 9.06
N THR A 185 0.68 3.65 9.79
CA THR A 185 1.20 2.85 10.90
C THR A 185 0.24 2.83 12.09
N HIS A 186 -0.45 3.94 12.38
CA HIS A 186 -1.51 3.96 13.39
C HIS A 186 -2.70 3.07 12.99
N LEU A 187 -3.19 3.19 11.75
CA LEU A 187 -4.24 2.30 11.23
C LEU A 187 -3.82 0.83 11.25
N TYR A 188 -2.55 0.54 10.91
CA TYR A 188 -1.98 -0.81 11.02
C TYR A 188 -2.07 -1.34 12.46
N ARG A 189 -1.71 -0.54 13.47
CA ARG A 189 -1.79 -0.93 14.89
C ARG A 189 -3.22 -1.22 15.32
N VAL A 190 -4.20 -0.41 14.89
CA VAL A 190 -5.63 -0.69 15.11
C VAL A 190 -6.02 -2.03 14.49
N LEU A 191 -5.66 -2.27 13.22
CA LEU A 191 -5.92 -3.54 12.52
C LEU A 191 -5.31 -4.73 13.27
N ARG A 192 -4.09 -4.58 13.79
CA ARG A 192 -3.38 -5.62 14.56
C ARG A 192 -3.92 -5.81 15.97
N GLY A 193 -4.70 -4.86 16.50
CA GLY A 193 -5.22 -4.91 17.87
C GLY A 193 -4.15 -4.56 18.90
N MET A 194 -3.31 -3.58 18.58
CA MET A 194 -2.19 -3.11 19.41
C MET A 194 -2.51 -1.80 20.15
N GLU A 195 -3.78 -1.41 20.20
CA GLU A 195 -4.28 -0.15 20.78
C GLU A 195 -5.48 -0.36 21.71
#